data_AF-A0A7G9FK94-F1
#
_entry.id   AF-A0A7G9FK94-F1
#
_cell.length_a   1.000
_cell.length_b   1.000
_cell.length_c   1.000
_cell.angle_alpha   90.00
_cell.angle_beta   90.00
_cell.angle_gamma   90.00
#
_symmetry.space_group_name_H-M   'P 1'
#
loop_
_entity.id
_entity.type
_entity.pdbx_description
1 polymer ?
#
loop_
_entity_poly.entity_id
_entity_poly.type
_entity_poly.pdbx_seq_one_letter_code
_entity_poly.pdbx_strand_id
1 'polypeptide(L)'
;MKLKKLVAITLSAVMCMAALTGCGGKSDSAKKTAKVIEVDLTDEQYAFGVDKDQPDLLKEVNQFVKDMKSDGTFDEICNRYFGDGTPVPVKSAAYDESKDQLVVATNAAFEPFEYMDGENYVGIDMEIAKALADKLGKELVIQNMDFDAVCLSVGQHKCDVAMAGLTIKPDREEYVAFSDPYYSASQKLITLSTDTEFDACKTADDVNKILEAKGSDLKIGFQNGTTGQFYCEGDDDWGFPGLKMESKGYKNGSLAVQDLLNGNINYVIIDSAPAESITSSINKMQ
;
A
#
# COMPACT_ATOMS: atom_id res chain seq x y z
N MET A 1 57.73 -42.94 -23.59
CA MET A 1 58.19 -41.53 -23.70
C MET A 1 57.03 -40.65 -23.21
N LYS A 2 57.12 -40.11 -21.98
CA LYS A 2 57.61 -38.75 -21.63
C LYS A 2 56.78 -37.65 -22.32
N LEU A 3 56.25 -36.60 -21.69
CA LEU A 3 56.22 -36.12 -20.30
C LEU A 3 55.28 -34.89 -20.29
N LYS A 4 54.54 -34.70 -19.19
CA LYS A 4 53.84 -33.47 -18.79
C LYS A 4 54.74 -32.22 -18.87
N LYS A 5 54.18 -31.02 -19.11
CA LYS A 5 54.65 -29.78 -18.46
C LYS A 5 53.51 -28.77 -18.26
N LEU A 6 53.27 -28.47 -16.97
CA LEU A 6 52.69 -27.22 -16.48
C LEU A 6 53.59 -26.03 -16.89
N VAL A 7 52.99 -24.86 -17.07
CA VAL A 7 53.60 -23.59 -16.67
C VAL A 7 52.54 -22.75 -15.96
N ALA A 8 52.77 -22.55 -14.66
CA ALA A 8 52.14 -21.52 -13.85
C ALA A 8 52.85 -20.18 -14.15
N ILE A 9 52.08 -19.09 -14.25
CA ILE A 9 52.62 -17.73 -14.17
C ILE A 9 51.99 -17.08 -12.94
N THR A 10 52.81 -16.91 -11.92
CA THR A 10 52.59 -16.07 -10.75
C THR A 10 53.26 -14.71 -10.95
N LEU A 11 52.76 -13.72 -10.18
CA LEU A 11 53.26 -12.34 -9.99
C LEU A 11 52.99 -11.37 -11.15
N SER A 12 52.40 -10.20 -10.91
CA SER A 12 52.83 -9.27 -9.87
C SER A 12 51.79 -8.17 -9.63
N ALA A 13 51.58 -7.87 -8.35
CA ALA A 13 50.95 -6.64 -7.91
C ALA A 13 51.90 -5.46 -8.16
N VAL A 14 51.40 -4.41 -8.82
CA VAL A 14 51.98 -3.06 -8.75
C VAL A 14 50.83 -2.10 -8.53
N MET A 15 50.69 -1.65 -7.29
CA MET A 15 50.05 -0.37 -6.98
C MET A 15 50.95 0.74 -7.53
N CYS A 16 50.43 1.53 -8.46
CA CYS A 16 50.87 2.91 -8.62
C CYS A 16 49.62 3.79 -8.67
N MET A 17 49.46 4.57 -7.59
CA MET A 17 48.55 5.71 -7.49
C MET A 17 48.79 6.65 -8.66
N ALA A 18 47.76 6.89 -9.47
CA ALA A 18 47.63 8.11 -10.25
C ALA A 18 46.47 8.91 -9.65
N ALA A 19 46.82 9.97 -8.94
CA ALA A 19 45.91 11.01 -8.52
C ALA A 19 45.26 11.64 -9.76
N LEU A 20 43.95 11.43 -9.92
CA LEU A 20 43.13 12.29 -10.76
C LEU A 20 42.36 13.22 -9.82
N THR A 21 42.85 14.46 -9.77
CA THR A 21 42.13 15.63 -9.29
C THR A 21 40.86 15.82 -10.12
N GLY A 22 39.79 15.13 -9.70
CA GLY A 22 38.42 15.45 -10.08
C GLY A 22 37.84 16.41 -9.04
N CYS A 23 37.95 17.71 -9.28
CA CYS A 23 37.06 18.70 -8.66
C CYS A 23 35.66 18.52 -9.25
N GLY A 24 34.90 17.60 -8.69
CA GLY A 24 33.45 17.51 -8.82
C GLY A 24 32.93 17.28 -7.42
N GLY A 25 32.25 18.28 -6.85
CA GLY A 25 31.83 18.30 -5.46
C GLY A 25 31.13 17.00 -5.08
N LYS A 26 31.67 16.29 -4.08
CA LYS A 26 30.84 15.42 -3.25
C LYS A 26 29.84 16.35 -2.59
N SER A 27 28.62 16.43 -3.12
CA SER A 27 27.52 16.86 -2.26
C SER A 27 27.48 15.81 -1.15
N ASP A 28 27.70 16.24 0.09
CA ASP A 28 27.17 15.51 1.23
C ASP A 28 25.64 15.46 1.04
N SER A 29 25.14 14.44 0.35
CA SER A 29 23.70 14.20 0.26
C SER A 29 23.30 13.68 1.63
N ALA A 30 22.98 14.59 2.55
CA ALA A 30 22.32 14.25 3.79
C ALA A 30 21.18 13.28 3.47
N LYS A 31 21.09 12.19 4.25
CA LYS A 31 20.02 11.19 4.11
C LYS A 31 18.68 11.92 4.13
N LYS A 32 17.93 11.83 3.02
CA LYS A 32 16.60 12.42 2.92
C LYS A 32 15.60 11.43 3.51
N THR A 33 14.80 11.90 4.44
CA THR A 33 13.72 11.14 5.06
C THR A 33 12.39 11.85 4.79
N ALA A 34 11.29 11.11 4.91
CA ALA A 34 9.93 11.63 4.80
C ALA A 34 9.26 11.66 6.19
N LYS A 35 8.19 12.44 6.33
CA LYS A 35 7.32 12.42 7.52
C LYS A 35 5.87 12.48 7.08
N VAL A 36 5.01 11.88 7.89
CA VAL A 36 3.56 12.00 7.77
C VAL A 36 3.11 13.21 8.57
N ILE A 37 2.18 13.98 8.03
CA ILE A 37 1.53 15.08 8.74
C ILE A 37 0.39 14.50 9.58
N GLU A 38 0.41 14.75 10.88
CA GLU A 38 -0.52 14.20 11.88
C GLU A 38 -1.90 14.87 11.85
N VAL A 39 -2.50 14.91 10.67
CA VAL A 39 -3.84 15.45 10.41
C VAL A 39 -4.52 14.54 9.40
N ASP A 40 -5.63 13.93 9.81
CA ASP A 40 -6.51 13.19 8.91
C ASP A 40 -7.23 14.16 7.96
N LEU A 41 -7.14 13.87 6.66
CA LEU A 41 -7.72 14.70 5.59
C LEU A 41 -9.12 14.26 5.17
N THR A 42 -9.45 13.00 5.44
CA THR A 42 -10.72 12.36 5.09
C THR A 42 -11.19 11.48 6.24
N ASP A 43 -12.46 11.08 6.21
CA ASP A 43 -13.04 10.04 7.06
C ASP A 43 -13.73 9.04 6.13
N GLU A 44 -13.25 7.81 6.15
CA GLU A 44 -13.69 6.77 5.21
C GLU A 44 -13.75 5.39 5.89
N GLN A 45 -14.48 4.47 5.27
CA GLN A 45 -14.70 3.13 5.81
C GLN A 45 -14.28 2.08 4.80
N TYR A 46 -13.49 1.11 5.26
CA TYR A 46 -13.11 -0.04 4.47
C TYR A 46 -14.10 -1.20 4.66
N ALA A 47 -14.43 -1.87 3.55
CA ALA A 47 -15.27 -3.05 3.50
C ALA A 47 -14.73 -4.06 2.48
N PHE A 48 -15.14 -5.32 2.58
CA PHE A 48 -14.82 -6.33 1.57
C PHE A 48 -15.81 -6.25 0.41
N GLY A 49 -15.31 -6.39 -0.81
CA GLY A 49 -16.16 -6.39 -2.01
C GLY A 49 -16.51 -7.82 -2.42
N VAL A 50 -17.76 -8.25 -2.26
CA VAL A 50 -18.21 -9.60 -2.61
C VAL A 50 -18.84 -9.60 -4.00
N ASP A 51 -18.72 -10.70 -4.74
CA ASP A 51 -19.43 -10.91 -6.01
C ASP A 51 -20.94 -10.68 -5.81
N LYS A 52 -21.52 -9.80 -6.62
CA LYS A 52 -22.94 -9.40 -6.55
C LYS A 52 -23.89 -10.57 -6.83
N ASP A 53 -23.41 -11.58 -7.56
CA ASP A 53 -24.18 -12.79 -7.86
C ASP A 53 -24.04 -13.87 -6.77
N GLN A 54 -23.33 -13.58 -5.67
CA GLN A 54 -23.17 -14.45 -4.50
C GLN A 54 -23.75 -13.85 -3.21
N PRO A 55 -25.08 -13.61 -3.12
CA PRO A 55 -25.69 -12.99 -1.94
C PRO A 55 -25.58 -13.83 -0.66
N ASP A 56 -25.49 -15.16 -0.77
CA ASP A 56 -25.26 -16.04 0.39
C ASP A 56 -23.84 -15.87 0.94
N LEU A 57 -22.83 -15.74 0.05
CA LEU A 57 -21.46 -15.44 0.47
C LEU A 57 -21.38 -14.08 1.18
N LEU A 58 -22.06 -13.06 0.65
CA LEU A 58 -22.11 -11.74 1.30
C LEU A 58 -22.68 -11.83 2.72
N LYS A 59 -23.73 -12.62 2.93
CA LYS A 59 -24.31 -12.86 4.25
C LYS A 59 -23.33 -13.56 5.19
N GLU A 60 -22.59 -14.55 4.70
CA GLU A 60 -21.56 -15.25 5.47
C GLU A 60 -20.39 -14.31 5.82
N VAL A 61 -19.95 -13.48 4.89
CA VAL A 61 -18.92 -12.45 5.10
C VAL A 61 -19.37 -11.45 6.16
N ASN A 62 -20.60 -10.93 6.08
CA ASN A 62 -21.11 -10.00 7.10
C ASN A 62 -21.21 -10.64 8.49
N GLN A 63 -21.68 -11.89 8.56
CA GLN A 63 -21.70 -12.62 9.82
C GLN A 63 -20.28 -12.83 10.36
N PHE A 64 -19.31 -13.14 9.50
CA PHE A 64 -17.92 -13.27 9.89
C PHE A 64 -17.32 -11.94 10.38
N VAL A 65 -17.55 -10.83 9.68
CA VAL A 65 -17.09 -9.49 10.10
C VAL A 65 -17.64 -9.13 11.48
N LYS A 66 -18.92 -9.42 11.72
CA LYS A 66 -19.54 -9.23 13.04
C LYS A 66 -18.90 -10.11 14.11
N ASP A 67 -18.71 -11.39 13.81
CA ASP A 67 -18.16 -12.36 14.76
C ASP A 67 -16.73 -11.98 15.15
N MET A 68 -15.84 -11.72 14.17
CA MET A 68 -14.43 -11.38 14.41
C MET A 68 -14.25 -10.09 15.23
N LYS A 69 -15.17 -9.14 15.09
CA LYS A 69 -15.20 -7.91 15.90
C LYS A 69 -15.69 -8.18 17.32
N SER A 70 -16.62 -9.12 17.49
CA SER A 70 -17.23 -9.41 18.80
C SER A 70 -16.40 -10.35 19.67
N ASP A 71 -15.64 -11.26 19.05
CA ASP A 71 -14.84 -12.27 19.75
C ASP A 71 -13.38 -11.85 19.99
N GLY A 72 -12.97 -10.69 19.48
CA GLY A 72 -11.64 -10.11 19.65
C GLY A 72 -10.63 -10.52 18.57
N THR A 73 -10.99 -11.41 17.64
CA THR A 73 -10.10 -11.84 16.55
C THR A 73 -9.58 -10.66 15.73
N PHE A 74 -10.44 -9.68 15.43
CA PHE A 74 -10.04 -8.50 14.67
C PHE A 74 -8.98 -7.66 15.40
N ASP A 75 -9.16 -7.45 16.70
CA ASP A 75 -8.22 -6.69 17.53
C ASP A 75 -6.89 -7.44 17.66
N GLU A 76 -6.94 -8.77 17.82
CA GLU A 76 -5.74 -9.60 17.85
C GLU A 76 -4.93 -9.49 16.55
N ILE A 77 -5.58 -9.52 15.38
CA ILE A 77 -4.92 -9.32 14.09
C ILE A 77 -4.33 -7.92 14.03
N CYS A 78 -5.13 -6.88 14.26
CA CYS A 78 -4.68 -5.48 14.20
C CYS A 78 -3.48 -5.19 15.10
N ASN A 79 -3.46 -5.75 16.32
CA ASN A 79 -2.35 -5.58 17.26
C ASN A 79 -1.02 -6.17 16.76
N ARG A 80 -1.03 -7.15 15.84
CA ARG A 80 0.21 -7.66 15.22
C ARG A 80 0.87 -6.65 14.29
N TYR A 81 0.09 -5.74 13.72
CA TYR A 81 0.55 -4.84 12.66
C TYR A 81 0.70 -3.39 13.11
N PHE A 82 -0.23 -2.90 13.95
CA PHE A 82 -0.16 -1.55 14.51
C PHE A 82 0.64 -1.47 15.81
N GLY A 83 0.95 -2.62 16.43
CA GLY A 83 1.69 -2.72 17.69
C GLY A 83 3.12 -3.22 17.50
N ASP A 84 3.62 -3.95 18.51
CA ASP A 84 4.93 -4.59 18.55
C ASP A 84 4.86 -6.10 18.23
N GLY A 85 3.72 -6.57 17.71
CA GLY A 85 3.53 -7.97 17.35
C GLY A 85 4.30 -8.40 16.11
N THR A 86 4.27 -9.71 15.84
CA THR A 86 4.94 -10.31 14.68
C THR A 86 3.92 -10.59 13.59
N PRO A 87 4.12 -10.06 12.37
CA PRO A 87 3.28 -10.38 11.22
C PRO A 87 3.23 -11.88 10.94
N VAL A 88 2.07 -12.39 10.50
CA VAL A 88 1.87 -13.82 10.22
C VAL A 88 1.80 -14.06 8.71
N PRO A 89 2.73 -14.85 8.14
CA PRO A 89 2.65 -15.27 6.74
C PRO A 89 1.41 -16.10 6.44
N VAL A 90 0.70 -15.73 5.38
CA VAL A 90 -0.44 -16.45 4.83
C VAL A 90 -0.05 -17.12 3.52
N LYS A 91 -0.39 -18.41 3.40
CA LYS A 91 -0.11 -19.21 2.22
C LYS A 91 -1.32 -19.24 1.30
N SER A 92 -1.10 -18.96 0.02
CA SER A 92 -2.07 -19.20 -1.04
C SER A 92 -1.95 -20.64 -1.55
N ALA A 93 -3.08 -21.30 -1.76
CA ALA A 93 -3.15 -22.49 -2.60
C ALA A 93 -3.00 -22.11 -4.09
N ALA A 94 -2.76 -23.12 -4.93
CA ALA A 94 -2.90 -22.97 -6.37
C ALA A 94 -4.39 -23.00 -6.75
N TYR A 95 -4.79 -22.17 -7.70
CA TYR A 95 -6.15 -22.18 -8.23
C TYR A 95 -6.45 -23.51 -8.95
N ASP A 96 -7.59 -24.11 -8.62
CA ASP A 96 -8.09 -25.37 -9.16
C ASP A 96 -9.63 -25.37 -9.13
N GLU A 97 -10.24 -25.19 -10.31
CA GLU A 97 -11.70 -25.16 -10.50
C GLU A 97 -12.42 -26.44 -10.02
N SER A 98 -11.71 -27.54 -9.81
CA SER A 98 -12.29 -28.79 -9.31
C SER A 98 -12.40 -28.86 -7.78
N LYS A 99 -11.83 -27.87 -7.07
CA LYS A 99 -11.82 -27.79 -5.62
C LYS A 99 -12.78 -26.73 -5.09
N ASP A 100 -13.15 -26.89 -3.82
CA ASP A 100 -13.87 -25.85 -3.10
C ASP A 100 -12.87 -24.83 -2.55
N GLN A 101 -12.77 -23.69 -3.23
CA GLN A 101 -11.81 -22.63 -2.94
C GLN A 101 -12.52 -21.30 -2.70
N LEU A 102 -11.91 -20.46 -1.86
CA LEU A 102 -12.25 -19.04 -1.74
C LEU A 102 -11.16 -18.25 -2.48
N VAL A 103 -11.52 -17.62 -3.59
CA VAL A 103 -10.61 -16.84 -4.43
C VAL A 103 -10.68 -15.37 -4.03
N VAL A 104 -9.62 -14.87 -3.40
CA VAL A 104 -9.53 -13.51 -2.89
C VAL A 104 -8.70 -12.64 -3.83
N ALA A 105 -9.28 -11.57 -4.36
CA ALA A 105 -8.58 -10.52 -5.10
C ALA A 105 -7.94 -9.52 -4.14
N THR A 106 -6.68 -9.17 -4.36
CA THR A 106 -5.95 -8.21 -3.51
C THR A 106 -4.91 -7.41 -4.30
N ASN A 107 -4.35 -6.36 -3.67
CA ASN A 107 -3.16 -5.64 -4.14
C ASN A 107 -2.10 -5.64 -3.04
N ALA A 108 -1.23 -6.65 -3.00
CA ALA A 108 -0.28 -6.85 -1.91
C ALA A 108 0.93 -5.88 -1.97
N ALA A 109 0.64 -4.57 -1.91
CA ALA A 109 1.59 -3.46 -1.87
C ALA A 109 1.14 -2.34 -0.91
N PHE A 110 0.24 -2.65 0.02
CA PHE A 110 -0.49 -1.75 0.89
C PHE A 110 -0.33 -2.16 2.37
N GLU A 111 0.92 -2.10 2.85
CA GLU A 111 1.24 -2.35 4.26
C GLU A 111 0.53 -1.30 5.14
N PRO A 112 -0.13 -1.68 6.25
CA PRO A 112 -0.12 -2.98 6.93
C PRO A 112 -1.25 -3.95 6.56
N PHE A 113 -2.12 -3.63 5.60
CA PHE A 113 -3.32 -4.43 5.32
C PHE A 113 -3.01 -5.62 4.41
N GLU A 114 -2.27 -5.42 3.32
CA GLU A 114 -1.88 -6.48 2.41
C GLU A 114 -0.54 -6.15 1.75
N TYR A 115 0.45 -7.01 1.92
CA TYR A 115 1.77 -6.79 1.35
C TYR A 115 2.54 -8.10 1.20
N MET A 116 3.59 -8.04 0.37
CA MET A 116 4.52 -9.15 0.21
C MET A 116 5.71 -9.00 1.15
N ASP A 117 6.00 -10.04 1.94
CA ASP A 117 7.30 -10.22 2.61
C ASP A 117 8.04 -11.39 1.97
N GLY A 118 8.95 -11.06 1.05
CA GLY A 118 9.57 -12.03 0.16
C GLY A 118 8.53 -12.71 -0.72
N GLU A 119 8.34 -14.02 -0.54
CA GLU A 119 7.34 -14.83 -1.28
C GLU A 119 6.01 -14.98 -0.52
N ASN A 120 5.91 -14.42 0.70
CA ASN A 120 4.74 -14.60 1.55
C ASN A 120 3.77 -13.43 1.43
N TYR A 121 2.47 -13.73 1.46
CA TYR A 121 1.43 -12.74 1.71
C TYR A 121 1.34 -12.46 3.20
N VAL A 122 1.30 -11.19 3.57
CA VAL A 122 1.29 -10.72 4.95
C VAL A 122 0.33 -9.53 5.05
N GLY A 123 -0.26 -9.31 6.23
CA GLY A 123 -1.12 -8.15 6.48
C GLY A 123 -2.45 -8.50 7.10
N ILE A 124 -3.13 -7.47 7.60
CA ILE A 124 -4.45 -7.56 8.25
C ILE A 124 -5.46 -8.26 7.32
N ASP A 125 -5.60 -7.79 6.08
CA ASP A 125 -6.55 -8.35 5.11
C ASP A 125 -6.20 -9.80 4.75
N MET A 126 -4.91 -10.16 4.72
CA MET A 126 -4.47 -11.53 4.43
C MET A 126 -4.78 -12.48 5.59
N GLU A 127 -4.56 -12.08 6.83
CA GLU A 127 -4.95 -12.88 8.00
C GLU A 127 -6.48 -13.02 8.10
N ILE A 128 -7.23 -11.96 7.81
CA ILE A 128 -8.69 -12.01 7.76
C ILE A 128 -9.16 -12.94 6.63
N ALA A 129 -8.54 -12.89 5.44
CA ALA A 129 -8.86 -13.78 4.32
C ALA A 129 -8.66 -15.25 4.69
N LYS A 130 -7.57 -15.55 5.40
CA LYS A 130 -7.31 -16.90 5.91
C LYS A 130 -8.35 -17.35 6.93
N ALA A 131 -8.71 -16.50 7.88
CA ALA A 131 -9.72 -16.80 8.89
C ALA A 131 -11.12 -17.00 8.27
N LEU A 132 -11.47 -16.19 7.26
CA LEU A 132 -12.70 -16.35 6.50
C LEU A 132 -12.73 -17.69 5.75
N ALA A 133 -11.66 -18.02 5.02
CA ALA A 133 -11.57 -19.30 4.31
C ALA A 133 -11.70 -20.51 5.25
N ASP A 134 -11.06 -20.46 6.42
CA ASP A 134 -11.18 -21.50 7.46
C ASP A 134 -12.62 -21.64 7.98
N LYS A 135 -13.30 -20.51 8.21
CA LYS A 135 -14.70 -20.51 8.67
C LYS A 135 -15.64 -21.09 7.62
N LEU A 136 -15.38 -20.83 6.35
CA LEU A 136 -16.14 -21.38 5.22
C LEU A 136 -15.76 -22.84 4.90
N GLY A 137 -14.67 -23.35 5.47
CA GLY A 137 -14.15 -24.68 5.15
C GLY A 137 -13.54 -24.79 3.75
N LYS A 138 -13.07 -23.68 3.17
CA LYS A 138 -12.54 -23.58 1.80
C LYS A 138 -11.01 -23.45 1.78
N GLU A 139 -10.39 -23.92 0.70
CA GLU A 139 -8.97 -23.59 0.45
C GLU A 139 -8.83 -22.12 0.02
N LEU A 140 -7.94 -21.35 0.66
CA LEU A 140 -7.67 -19.96 0.27
C LEU A 140 -6.79 -19.89 -0.98
N VAL A 141 -7.24 -19.13 -1.98
CA VAL A 141 -6.43 -18.72 -3.15
C VAL A 141 -6.36 -17.20 -3.18
N ILE A 142 -5.16 -16.65 -3.23
CA ILE A 142 -4.92 -15.21 -3.29
C ILE A 142 -4.50 -14.82 -4.71
N GLN A 143 -5.24 -13.91 -5.32
CA GLN A 143 -4.97 -13.31 -6.63
C GLN A 143 -4.47 -11.88 -6.44
N ASN A 144 -3.15 -11.72 -6.51
CA ASN A 144 -2.50 -10.41 -6.40
C ASN A 144 -2.46 -9.69 -7.74
N MET A 145 -2.99 -8.47 -7.81
CA MET A 145 -3.14 -7.70 -9.04
C MET A 145 -2.94 -6.19 -8.80
N ASP A 146 -2.92 -5.39 -9.88
CA ASP A 146 -2.95 -3.93 -9.76
C ASP A 146 -4.29 -3.51 -9.10
N PHE A 147 -4.27 -2.49 -8.23
CA PHE A 147 -5.42 -2.09 -7.40
C PHE A 147 -6.70 -1.83 -8.21
N ASP A 148 -6.61 -1.14 -9.35
CA ASP A 148 -7.74 -0.85 -10.25
C ASP A 148 -8.44 -2.11 -10.77
N ALA A 149 -7.77 -3.26 -10.78
CA ALA A 149 -8.32 -4.52 -11.26
C ALA A 149 -9.06 -5.31 -10.17
N VAL A 150 -8.93 -4.95 -8.89
CA VAL A 150 -9.43 -5.73 -7.75
C VAL A 150 -10.95 -5.91 -7.82
N CYS A 151 -11.73 -4.82 -7.77
CA CYS A 151 -13.19 -4.91 -7.85
C CYS A 151 -13.66 -5.46 -9.21
N LEU A 152 -12.99 -5.07 -10.30
CA LEU A 152 -13.31 -5.54 -11.65
C LEU A 152 -13.19 -7.06 -11.76
N SER A 153 -12.19 -7.67 -11.12
CA SER A 153 -12.00 -9.13 -11.15
C SER A 153 -13.17 -9.88 -10.50
N VAL A 154 -13.71 -9.31 -9.42
CA VAL A 154 -14.89 -9.85 -8.72
C VAL A 154 -16.14 -9.68 -9.58
N GLY A 155 -16.37 -8.49 -10.15
CA GLY A 155 -17.49 -8.26 -11.09
C GLY A 155 -17.41 -9.06 -12.40
N GLN A 156 -16.25 -9.65 -12.71
CA GLN A 156 -16.04 -10.57 -13.84
C GLN A 156 -16.10 -12.05 -13.42
N HIS A 157 -16.46 -12.34 -12.18
CA HIS A 157 -16.52 -13.69 -11.60
C HIS A 157 -15.18 -14.45 -11.64
N LYS A 158 -14.05 -13.73 -11.64
CA LYS A 158 -12.72 -14.33 -11.56
C LYS A 158 -12.27 -14.54 -10.11
N CYS A 159 -12.84 -13.77 -9.19
CA CYS A 159 -12.58 -13.84 -7.76
C CYS A 159 -13.92 -13.72 -7.01
N ASP A 160 -14.01 -14.33 -5.84
CA ASP A 160 -15.23 -14.34 -5.02
C ASP A 160 -15.34 -13.10 -4.14
N VAL A 161 -14.20 -12.65 -3.60
CA VAL A 161 -14.14 -11.54 -2.63
C VAL A 161 -12.90 -10.68 -2.92
N ALA A 162 -13.06 -9.36 -2.84
CA ALA A 162 -11.99 -8.39 -2.85
C ALA A 162 -11.66 -7.95 -1.42
N MET A 163 -10.39 -8.11 -1.04
CA MET A 163 -9.84 -7.74 0.26
C MET A 163 -8.52 -6.99 0.03
N ALA A 164 -8.62 -5.67 -0.01
CA ALA A 164 -7.51 -4.77 -0.34
C ALA A 164 -7.70 -3.37 0.25
N GLY A 165 -8.06 -3.26 1.54
CA GLY A 165 -8.30 -1.94 2.16
C GLY A 165 -9.32 -1.08 1.40
N LEU A 166 -10.42 -1.68 0.92
CA LEU A 166 -11.30 -1.02 -0.04
C LEU A 166 -12.25 -0.04 0.63
N THR A 167 -12.04 1.26 0.41
CA THR A 167 -13.06 2.29 0.68
C THR A 167 -14.40 1.99 -0.03
N ILE A 168 -15.50 2.10 0.70
CA ILE A 168 -16.86 2.04 0.15
C ILE A 168 -17.09 3.24 -0.78
N LYS A 169 -17.36 3.00 -2.07
CA LYS A 169 -17.68 4.04 -3.08
C LYS A 169 -18.76 3.54 -4.06
N PRO A 170 -19.71 4.40 -4.48
CA PRO A 170 -20.70 4.07 -5.50
C PRO A 170 -20.14 3.41 -6.77
N ASP A 171 -19.04 3.94 -7.34
CA ASP A 171 -18.45 3.35 -8.55
C ASP A 171 -17.97 1.91 -8.36
N ARG A 172 -17.53 1.57 -7.14
CA ARG A 172 -17.11 0.21 -6.82
C ARG A 172 -18.32 -0.71 -6.64
N GLU A 173 -19.46 -0.17 -6.19
CA GLU A 173 -20.72 -0.90 -6.09
C GLU A 173 -21.27 -1.36 -7.45
N GLU A 174 -20.77 -0.81 -8.57
CA GLU A 174 -21.07 -1.35 -9.90
C GLU A 174 -20.52 -2.77 -10.08
N TYR A 175 -19.38 -3.08 -9.46
CA TYR A 175 -18.67 -4.36 -9.61
C TYR A 175 -18.89 -5.31 -8.44
N VAL A 176 -19.07 -4.79 -7.22
CA VAL A 176 -19.15 -5.61 -5.99
C VAL A 176 -20.36 -5.24 -5.15
N ALA A 177 -20.75 -6.13 -4.25
CA ALA A 177 -21.57 -5.82 -3.09
C ALA A 177 -20.67 -5.70 -1.86
N PHE A 178 -20.67 -4.53 -1.21
CA PHE A 178 -19.84 -4.33 -0.02
C PHE A 178 -20.37 -5.07 1.19
N SER A 179 -19.46 -5.64 1.97
CA SER A 179 -19.72 -6.13 3.31
C SER A 179 -20.05 -4.98 4.28
N ASP A 180 -20.43 -5.35 5.50
CA ASP A 180 -20.36 -4.43 6.64
C ASP A 180 -18.92 -3.91 6.79
N PRO A 181 -18.72 -2.62 7.15
CA PRO A 181 -17.39 -2.05 7.32
C PRO A 181 -16.57 -2.80 8.37
N TYR A 182 -15.28 -3.01 8.11
CA TYR A 182 -14.36 -3.63 9.07
C TYR A 182 -13.37 -2.64 9.71
N TYR A 183 -12.96 -1.59 9.00
CA TYR A 183 -11.96 -0.62 9.46
C TYR A 183 -12.33 0.82 9.07
N SER A 184 -11.95 1.79 9.91
CA SER A 184 -12.12 3.23 9.62
C SER A 184 -10.77 3.82 9.24
N ALA A 185 -10.70 4.48 8.09
CA ALA A 185 -9.48 4.99 7.49
C ALA A 185 -9.60 6.49 7.19
N SER A 186 -8.47 7.06 6.76
CA SER A 186 -8.30 8.46 6.40
C SER A 186 -7.15 8.59 5.41
N GLN A 187 -7.11 9.66 4.62
CA GLN A 187 -5.93 10.07 3.85
C GLN A 187 -5.04 10.98 4.70
N LYS A 188 -3.72 10.86 4.55
CA LYS A 188 -2.74 11.78 5.16
C LYS A 188 -1.74 12.29 4.14
N LEU A 189 -1.24 13.49 4.42
CA LEU A 189 -0.17 14.13 3.67
C LEU A 189 1.21 13.62 4.15
N ILE A 190 2.10 13.35 3.19
CA ILE A 190 3.51 13.02 3.43
C ILE A 190 4.37 14.11 2.78
N THR A 191 5.35 14.59 3.53
CA THR A 191 6.34 15.59 3.09
C THR A 191 7.75 15.08 3.33
N LEU A 192 8.77 15.80 2.82
CA LEU A 192 10.13 15.62 3.34
C LEU A 192 10.16 15.97 4.83
N SER A 193 10.96 15.26 5.63
CA SER A 193 11.06 15.55 7.08
C SER A 193 11.58 16.95 7.36
N THR A 194 12.33 17.55 6.42
CA THR A 194 12.86 18.90 6.51
C THR A 194 11.83 19.99 6.19
N ASP A 195 10.69 19.64 5.61
CA ASP A 195 9.60 20.59 5.34
C ASP A 195 8.86 20.87 6.64
N THR A 196 8.86 22.12 7.11
CA THR A 196 8.20 22.54 8.36
C THR A 196 6.94 23.35 8.10
N GLU A 197 6.49 23.49 6.86
CA GLU A 197 5.35 24.35 6.49
C GLU A 197 4.04 23.88 7.14
N PHE A 198 3.91 22.57 7.33
CA PHE A 198 2.71 21.94 7.87
C PHE A 198 2.74 21.70 9.39
N ASP A 199 3.85 21.99 10.07
CA ASP A 199 4.06 21.64 11.50
C ASP A 199 3.06 22.30 12.46
N ALA A 200 2.48 23.42 12.05
CA ALA A 200 1.48 24.15 12.83
C ALA A 200 0.03 23.74 12.54
N CYS A 201 -0.20 22.88 11.55
CA CYS A 201 -1.55 22.43 11.16
C CYS A 201 -2.13 21.54 12.25
N LYS A 202 -3.44 21.70 12.52
CA LYS A 202 -4.17 20.88 13.50
C LYS A 202 -5.44 20.26 12.92
N THR A 203 -5.87 20.75 11.76
CA THR A 203 -7.13 20.39 11.11
C THR A 203 -6.90 20.20 9.62
N ALA A 204 -7.77 19.44 8.98
CA ALA A 204 -7.75 19.27 7.52
C ALA A 204 -7.80 20.62 6.79
N ASP A 205 -8.58 21.59 7.32
CA ASP A 205 -8.67 22.95 6.78
C ASP A 205 -7.33 23.70 6.80
N ASP A 206 -6.51 23.53 7.85
CA ASP A 206 -5.19 24.14 7.92
C ASP A 206 -4.27 23.60 6.81
N VAL A 207 -4.29 22.28 6.61
CA VAL A 207 -3.50 21.60 5.56
C VAL A 207 -4.00 22.02 4.18
N ASN A 208 -5.32 21.99 3.95
CA ASN A 208 -5.95 22.36 2.70
C ASN A 208 -5.63 23.79 2.29
N LYS A 209 -5.69 24.73 3.22
CA LYS A 209 -5.33 26.12 2.94
C LYS A 209 -3.91 26.27 2.39
N ILE A 210 -2.97 25.45 2.87
CA ILE A 210 -1.58 25.46 2.37
C ILE A 210 -1.52 24.79 0.99
N LEU A 211 -2.15 23.62 0.82
CA LEU A 211 -2.16 22.87 -0.44
C LEU A 211 -2.84 23.65 -1.58
N GLU A 212 -3.97 24.32 -1.32
CA GLU A 212 -4.72 25.13 -2.29
C GLU A 212 -3.99 26.39 -2.76
N ALA A 213 -3.05 26.88 -1.93
CA ALA A 213 -2.18 28.00 -2.27
C ALA A 213 -1.03 27.59 -3.19
N LYS A 214 -0.77 26.28 -3.35
CA LYS A 214 0.25 25.75 -4.27
C LYS A 214 -0.21 25.86 -5.72
N GLY A 215 0.75 26.00 -6.63
CA GLY A 215 0.55 26.09 -8.07
C GLY A 215 0.94 24.81 -8.81
N SER A 216 0.69 24.81 -10.12
CA SER A 216 1.01 23.70 -11.02
C SER A 216 2.52 23.51 -11.27
N ASP A 217 3.37 24.36 -10.69
CA ASP A 217 4.82 24.22 -10.68
C ASP A 217 5.30 23.17 -9.67
N LEU A 218 4.47 22.82 -8.69
CA LEU A 218 4.71 21.74 -7.75
C LEU A 218 3.94 20.49 -8.15
N LYS A 219 4.42 19.33 -7.68
CA LYS A 219 3.82 18.03 -7.98
C LYS A 219 3.37 17.29 -6.74
N ILE A 220 2.26 16.59 -6.85
CA ILE A 220 1.72 15.75 -5.78
C ILE A 220 1.49 14.32 -6.27
N GLY A 221 1.96 13.36 -5.48
CA GLY A 221 1.86 11.94 -5.76
C GLY A 221 0.76 11.23 -4.99
N PHE A 222 0.24 10.14 -5.53
CA PHE A 222 -0.76 9.27 -4.89
C PHE A 222 -0.73 7.87 -5.52
N GLN A 223 -1.39 6.90 -4.89
CA GLN A 223 -1.63 5.59 -5.50
C GLN A 223 -2.84 5.65 -6.44
N ASN A 224 -2.74 5.02 -7.61
CA ASN A 224 -3.85 4.98 -8.58
C ASN A 224 -5.06 4.23 -8.01
N GLY A 225 -6.25 4.77 -8.29
CA GLY A 225 -7.54 4.19 -7.94
C GLY A 225 -8.00 4.42 -6.49
N THR A 226 -7.20 5.09 -5.67
CA THR A 226 -7.50 5.33 -4.25
C THR A 226 -8.16 6.69 -4.01
N THR A 227 -8.74 6.86 -2.83
CA THR A 227 -9.28 8.16 -2.38
C THR A 227 -8.22 9.25 -2.33
N GLY A 228 -6.94 8.92 -2.16
CA GLY A 228 -5.83 9.87 -2.29
C GLY A 228 -5.68 10.46 -3.69
N GLN A 229 -5.90 9.66 -4.74
CA GLN A 229 -5.98 10.18 -6.11
C GLN A 229 -7.14 11.17 -6.24
N PHE A 230 -8.33 10.76 -5.80
CA PHE A 230 -9.55 11.56 -5.91
C PHE A 230 -9.42 12.88 -5.13
N TYR A 231 -8.75 12.85 -3.98
CA TYR A 231 -8.45 14.05 -3.22
C TYR A 231 -7.58 15.04 -4.01
N CYS A 232 -6.57 14.52 -4.72
CA CYS A 232 -5.63 15.34 -5.49
C CYS A 232 -6.22 15.83 -6.81
N GLU A 233 -6.94 14.98 -7.54
CA GLU A 233 -7.48 15.28 -8.88
C GLU A 233 -8.88 15.88 -8.87
N GLY A 234 -9.61 15.70 -7.77
CA GLY A 234 -11.01 16.06 -7.61
C GLY A 234 -11.94 14.88 -7.91
N ASP A 235 -13.06 14.84 -7.19
CA ASP A 235 -14.13 13.86 -7.34
C ASP A 235 -15.42 14.44 -6.75
N ASP A 236 -16.47 14.53 -7.57
CA ASP A 236 -17.73 15.16 -7.19
C ASP A 236 -18.51 14.34 -6.14
N ASP A 237 -18.39 13.01 -6.14
CA ASP A 237 -19.09 12.15 -5.16
C ASP A 237 -18.52 12.34 -3.76
N TRP A 238 -17.21 12.55 -3.67
CA TRP A 238 -16.51 12.86 -2.43
C TRP A 238 -16.53 14.36 -2.07
N GLY A 239 -16.95 15.22 -3.00
CA GLY A 239 -16.90 16.67 -2.83
C GLY A 239 -15.46 17.21 -2.81
N PHE A 240 -14.52 16.50 -3.42
CA PHE A 240 -13.13 16.94 -3.52
C PHE A 240 -12.98 17.88 -4.71
N PRO A 241 -12.58 19.15 -4.50
CA PRO A 241 -12.43 20.11 -5.60
C PRO A 241 -11.18 19.87 -6.45
N GLY A 242 -10.28 18.99 -5.99
CA GLY A 242 -8.96 18.80 -6.56
C GLY A 242 -7.97 19.90 -6.21
N LEU A 243 -6.69 19.60 -6.37
CA LEU A 243 -5.57 20.50 -6.10
C LEU A 243 -5.02 21.06 -7.43
N LYS A 244 -4.43 22.26 -7.37
CA LYS A 244 -3.86 22.92 -8.57
C LYS A 244 -2.50 22.35 -9.01
N MET A 245 -1.87 21.57 -8.15
CA MET A 245 -0.55 20.97 -8.39
C MET A 245 -0.61 19.96 -9.55
N GLU A 246 0.53 19.68 -10.17
CA GLU A 246 0.63 18.60 -11.16
C GLU A 246 0.48 17.24 -10.44
N SER A 247 -0.61 16.53 -10.72
CA SER A 247 -0.87 15.18 -10.21
C SER A 247 0.04 14.14 -10.85
N LYS A 248 0.55 13.21 -10.04
CA LYS A 248 1.33 12.06 -10.52
C LYS A 248 0.88 10.77 -9.84
N GLY A 249 0.28 9.88 -10.62
CA GLY A 249 -0.16 8.57 -10.17
C GLY A 249 0.96 7.52 -10.10
N TYR A 250 0.89 6.65 -9.10
CA TYR A 250 1.82 5.54 -8.88
C TYR A 250 1.07 4.21 -8.69
N LYS A 251 1.75 3.10 -8.99
CA LYS A 251 1.20 1.76 -8.76
C LYS A 251 1.01 1.41 -7.28
N ASN A 252 1.77 2.04 -6.38
CA ASN A 252 1.64 1.89 -4.93
C ASN A 252 2.24 3.10 -4.20
N GLY A 253 1.89 3.26 -2.91
CA GLY A 253 2.39 4.34 -2.07
C GLY A 253 3.91 4.36 -1.89
N SER A 254 4.56 3.18 -1.84
CA SER A 254 6.02 3.09 -1.69
C SER A 254 6.77 3.77 -2.84
N LEU A 255 6.32 3.60 -4.08
CA LEU A 255 6.90 4.27 -5.23
C LEU A 255 6.69 5.79 -5.18
N ALA A 256 5.54 6.25 -4.70
CA ALA A 256 5.27 7.69 -4.53
C ALA A 256 6.22 8.30 -3.49
N VAL A 257 6.37 7.67 -2.32
CA VAL A 257 7.27 8.15 -1.26
C VAL A 257 8.74 8.10 -1.69
N GLN A 258 9.17 7.07 -2.43
CA GLN A 258 10.52 7.04 -2.99
C GLN A 258 10.77 8.20 -3.96
N ASP A 259 9.78 8.54 -4.79
CA ASP A 259 9.92 9.64 -5.76
C ASP A 259 9.94 11.03 -5.09
N LEU A 260 9.22 11.17 -3.97
CA LEU A 260 9.31 12.32 -3.06
C LEU A 260 10.74 12.46 -2.52
N LEU A 261 11.34 11.38 -2.00
CA LEU A 261 12.72 11.41 -1.48
C LEU A 261 13.74 11.72 -2.58
N ASN A 262 13.51 11.25 -3.81
CA ASN A 262 14.33 11.59 -4.96
C ASN A 262 14.21 13.08 -5.36
N GLY A 263 13.18 13.78 -4.88
CA GLY A 263 12.93 15.20 -5.17
C GLY A 263 12.23 15.42 -6.50
N ASN A 264 11.58 14.39 -7.05
CA ASN A 264 10.85 14.48 -8.32
C ASN A 264 9.40 14.96 -8.12
N ILE A 265 8.87 14.85 -6.91
CA ILE A 265 7.59 15.40 -6.46
C ILE A 265 7.75 16.10 -5.11
N ASN A 266 6.77 16.92 -4.72
CA ASN A 266 6.83 17.75 -3.52
C ASN A 266 6.08 17.14 -2.34
N TYR A 267 4.98 16.46 -2.63
CA TYR A 267 4.03 15.94 -1.64
C TYR A 267 3.50 14.58 -2.07
N VAL A 268 3.06 13.76 -1.12
CA VAL A 268 2.31 12.54 -1.39
C VAL A 268 1.05 12.53 -0.51
N ILE A 269 -0.10 12.14 -1.06
CA ILE A 269 -1.31 11.84 -0.28
C ILE A 269 -1.68 10.38 -0.52
N ILE A 270 -1.70 9.60 0.56
CA ILE A 270 -2.15 8.21 0.60
C ILE A 270 -2.83 7.92 1.95
N ASP A 271 -3.43 6.75 2.06
CA ASP A 271 -4.10 6.26 3.26
C ASP A 271 -3.20 6.31 4.50
N SER A 272 -3.78 6.64 5.65
CA SER A 272 -3.06 7.02 6.87
C SER A 272 -2.18 5.92 7.42
N ALA A 273 -2.74 4.72 7.63
CA ALA A 273 -1.97 3.57 8.11
C ALA A 273 -0.80 3.19 7.17
N PRO A 274 -1.01 3.12 5.83
CA PRO A 274 0.09 2.96 4.89
C PRO A 274 1.09 4.11 4.86
N ALA A 275 0.63 5.37 4.99
CA ALA A 275 1.53 6.52 5.07
C ALA A 275 2.54 6.34 6.21
N GLU A 276 2.06 5.95 7.40
CA GLU A 276 2.92 5.69 8.56
C GLU A 276 3.87 4.53 8.32
N SER A 277 3.33 3.39 7.86
CA SER A 277 4.12 2.17 7.70
C SER A 277 5.21 2.31 6.63
N ILE A 278 4.83 2.78 5.44
CA ILE A 278 5.74 2.98 4.31
C ILE A 278 6.81 4.01 4.67
N THR A 279 6.44 5.13 5.27
CA THR A 279 7.39 6.18 5.66
C THR A 279 8.39 5.65 6.71
N SER A 280 7.90 4.93 7.72
CA SER A 280 8.74 4.28 8.74
C SER A 280 9.73 3.29 8.14
N SER A 281 9.25 2.39 7.28
CA SER A 281 10.06 1.36 6.61
C SER A 281 11.10 1.97 5.67
N ILE A 282 10.72 2.94 4.83
CA ILE A 282 11.64 3.62 3.93
C ILE A 282 12.71 4.41 4.69
N ASN A 283 12.34 5.15 5.73
CA ASN A 283 13.28 5.92 6.53
C ASN A 283 14.34 5.04 7.21
N LYS A 284 13.98 3.82 7.65
CA LYS A 284 14.93 2.85 8.23
C LYS A 284 15.97 2.35 7.22
N MET A 285 15.66 2.40 5.92
CA MET A 285 16.55 1.96 4.84
C MET A 285 17.53 3.05 4.37
N GLN A 286 17.28 4.32 4.71
CA GLN A 286 18.17 5.44 4.38
C GLN A 286 19.46 5.37 5.18
#